data_AF-A0A9E0LMB7-F1
#
_entry.id   AF-A0A9E0LMB7-F1
#
_cell.length_a   1.000
_cell.length_b   1.000
_cell.length_c   1.000
_cell.angle_alpha   90.00
_cell.angle_beta   90.00
_cell.angle_gamma   90.00
#
_symmetry.space_group_name_H-M   'P 1'
#
loop_
_entity.id
_entity.type
_entity.pdbx_description
1 polymer ?
#
loop_
_entity_poly.entity_id
_entity_poly.type
_entity_poly.pdbx_seq_one_letter_code
_entity_poly.pdbx_strand_id
1 'polypeptide(L)'
;MANDTKAAEAARPVDKVTPGKDGGDGSHASAEAVTLLDKKTPAPGAGVESPIKDGSMGTTPPASDITMTAYWKSGEKNGANSTGSDGTKSTDATAKAKDGSDKSDPSSGLETATEAYKKTLERANLSPKQAEEFARQTADRLQKAADGGKLEGTPEEQLNRMNKAMTDVLDKTGKRPDGKLENGQTDHLSDRDRANLVKDMAARQANPEKFVNQGDHMTCVLQSNQKQRLEAGDPAAVSEQIASVVNKGSAEVVQKDGTTRTVNVDSRSFAPDSESSKEFNAGYHGDQGKRSMAGHVYDALAGQTVADLRSEREGKPSSAQGLDKASYVYMAAHADQLGAKPGQTSTNEALMAKNSKGSYDFVTNSPGVDIWQSAHLNMAMGGEPGAMFASSTVVGDGVPPKGGNYPEGMRVTSFADTNELRTKLTDFQNRTGQSAQILVDAPYLPGGGQSGHGLHAMNITALENGKFKLDNNWASNFDVGAVDAAVVAKATNPYGTTVPSDRPRPTDGPVDPRHPDLPTDRTEIKPGSGRNPNESDDQWNQRLQEQKLQEEQKKLEEQKKTEDEKQRDALKKQTEERDKAVAHAAWAQKMQAAKAQGKEFYEPEPQ
;
A
#
# COMPACT_ATOMS: atom_id res chain seq x y z
N MET A 1 -62.78 22.87 -1.49
CA MET A 1 -63.40 23.95 -2.28
C MET A 1 -62.36 24.47 -3.27
N ALA A 2 -62.79 25.01 -4.40
CA ALA A 2 -61.92 25.29 -5.56
C ALA A 2 -61.56 26.78 -5.70
N ASN A 3 -60.61 27.08 -6.62
CA ASN A 3 -60.39 28.38 -7.31
C ASN A 3 -59.88 29.56 -6.43
N ASP A 4 -59.23 30.64 -6.91
CA ASP A 4 -58.66 31.11 -8.21
C ASP A 4 -57.77 32.37 -7.93
N THR A 5 -56.92 32.99 -8.79
CA THR A 5 -56.34 32.71 -10.14
C THR A 5 -55.07 33.59 -10.37
N LYS A 6 -54.16 33.17 -11.29
CA LYS A 6 -53.27 34.01 -12.15
C LYS A 6 -52.17 34.88 -11.48
N ALA A 7 -51.23 35.51 -12.22
CA ALA A 7 -50.37 35.13 -13.36
C ALA A 7 -49.61 36.40 -13.83
N ALA A 8 -48.31 36.30 -14.15
CA ALA A 8 -47.59 37.35 -14.92
C ALA A 8 -46.39 36.75 -15.68
N GLU A 9 -46.46 36.76 -17.01
CA GLU A 9 -45.31 36.50 -17.89
C GLU A 9 -44.51 37.80 -18.12
N ALA A 10 -43.21 37.66 -18.35
CA ALA A 10 -42.42 38.63 -19.12
C ALA A 10 -41.41 37.88 -19.99
N ALA A 11 -41.16 38.38 -21.20
CA ALA A 11 -40.57 37.61 -22.29
C ALA A 11 -39.03 37.49 -22.27
N ARG A 12 -38.54 36.56 -23.09
CA ARG A 12 -37.11 36.33 -23.43
C ARG A 12 -36.52 37.51 -24.24
N PRO A 13 -35.21 37.47 -24.55
CA PRO A 13 -34.88 36.88 -25.86
C PRO A 13 -33.83 35.77 -25.82
N VAL A 14 -33.77 35.04 -26.93
CA VAL A 14 -32.83 33.94 -27.21
C VAL A 14 -31.80 34.46 -28.18
N ASP A 15 -30.51 34.19 -27.95
CA ASP A 15 -29.49 34.28 -28.99
C ASP A 15 -28.85 32.92 -29.29
N LYS A 16 -28.55 32.69 -30.56
CA LYS A 16 -27.97 31.46 -31.11
C LYS A 16 -26.47 31.65 -31.32
N VAL A 17 -25.67 30.63 -31.03
CA VAL A 17 -24.35 30.46 -31.65
C VAL A 17 -24.21 29.03 -32.17
N THR A 18 -23.68 28.91 -33.40
CA THR A 18 -23.52 27.68 -34.20
C THR A 18 -22.12 27.09 -33.96
N PRO A 19 -21.90 25.75 -34.06
CA PRO A 19 -20.62 25.15 -33.68
C PRO A 19 -19.50 25.40 -34.71
N GLY A 20 -18.29 25.66 -34.21
CA GLY A 20 -17.04 25.73 -34.98
C GLY A 20 -16.06 24.62 -34.58
N LYS A 21 -15.35 24.06 -35.56
CA LYS A 21 -14.18 23.18 -35.37
C LYS A 21 -12.90 24.00 -35.21
N ASP A 22 -11.82 23.27 -34.89
CA ASP A 22 -10.41 23.66 -34.71
C ASP A 22 -10.10 23.91 -33.22
N GLY A 23 -9.05 23.36 -32.59
CA GLY A 23 -7.88 22.65 -33.10
C GLY A 23 -6.60 23.32 -32.57
N GLY A 24 -5.95 22.75 -31.56
CA GLY A 24 -4.66 23.27 -31.06
C GLY A 24 -4.46 23.25 -29.54
N ASP A 25 -3.22 22.97 -29.14
CA ASP A 25 -2.68 22.78 -27.80
C ASP A 25 -2.87 23.92 -26.77
N GLY A 26 -2.68 23.55 -25.50
CA GLY A 26 -1.54 24.11 -24.75
C GLY A 26 -1.82 25.23 -23.74
N SER A 27 -1.59 24.90 -22.47
CA SER A 27 -1.16 25.81 -21.37
C SER A 27 -1.83 27.19 -21.23
N HIS A 28 -2.63 27.39 -20.18
CA HIS A 28 -2.61 28.61 -19.33
C HIS A 28 -3.57 28.48 -18.14
N ALA A 29 -3.04 28.23 -16.93
CA ALA A 29 -3.76 28.38 -15.65
C ALA A 29 -2.79 28.44 -14.45
N SER A 30 -1.74 29.27 -14.52
CA SER A 30 -0.69 29.34 -13.48
C SER A 30 -0.05 30.72 -13.34
N ALA A 31 -0.86 31.78 -13.28
CA ALA A 31 -0.44 33.11 -12.82
C ALA A 31 -1.66 34.00 -12.49
N GLU A 32 -2.13 34.02 -11.24
CA GLU A 32 -2.79 35.17 -10.58
C GLU A 32 -3.18 34.85 -9.12
N ALA A 33 -2.18 34.80 -8.23
CA ALA A 33 -2.39 34.78 -6.77
C ALA A 33 -1.17 35.33 -5.98
N VAL A 34 -0.35 36.19 -6.59
CA VAL A 34 0.86 36.77 -5.96
C VAL A 34 0.87 38.30 -6.09
N THR A 35 -0.13 38.95 -5.50
CA THR A 35 -0.12 40.40 -5.21
C THR A 35 -1.13 40.72 -4.12
N LEU A 36 -0.73 40.67 -2.84
CA LEU A 36 -1.30 41.44 -1.71
C LEU A 36 -0.63 41.04 -0.38
N LEU A 37 0.61 41.48 -0.15
CA LEU A 37 1.22 41.51 1.19
C LEU A 37 2.43 42.45 1.22
N ASP A 38 2.17 43.75 1.04
CA ASP A 38 3.17 44.80 1.29
C ASP A 38 2.69 45.69 2.46
N LYS A 39 3.25 45.44 3.65
CA LYS A 39 3.24 46.36 4.80
C LYS A 39 4.18 45.91 5.94
N LYS A 40 5.39 46.46 5.89
CA LYS A 40 6.26 46.87 7.01
C LYS A 40 6.58 45.87 8.15
N THR A 41 7.77 45.31 8.06
CA THR A 41 8.60 44.79 9.16
C THR A 41 9.00 45.89 10.17
N PRO A 42 9.15 45.57 11.47
CA PRO A 42 10.07 46.23 12.39
C PRO A 42 11.39 45.43 12.56
N ALA A 43 12.50 46.12 12.81
CA ALA A 43 13.84 45.55 12.89
C ALA A 43 14.17 44.95 14.29
N PRO A 44 15.20 44.07 14.42
CA PRO A 44 15.47 43.33 15.66
C PRO A 44 16.40 44.07 16.64
N GLY A 45 16.15 43.85 17.94
CA GLY A 45 17.17 43.92 19.00
C GLY A 45 17.20 45.17 19.90
N ALA A 46 16.59 45.08 21.08
CA ALA A 46 16.99 45.77 22.31
C ALA A 46 16.24 45.16 23.51
N GLY A 47 16.93 44.91 24.63
CA GLY A 47 16.29 44.45 25.89
C GLY A 47 16.91 43.21 26.53
N VAL A 48 18.15 43.34 27.02
CA VAL A 48 18.68 42.39 28.03
C VAL A 48 18.09 42.79 29.37
N GLU A 49 17.35 41.90 30.04
CA GLU A 49 17.19 41.99 31.49
C GLU A 49 16.91 40.61 32.15
N SER A 50 17.80 40.26 33.06
CA SER A 50 17.69 39.28 34.14
C SER A 50 18.44 39.93 35.31
N PRO A 51 18.08 39.74 36.60
CA PRO A 51 17.60 38.46 37.14
C PRO A 51 16.54 38.54 38.27
N ILE A 52 15.91 37.39 38.58
CA ILE A 52 15.68 37.00 39.99
C ILE A 52 16.20 35.56 40.17
N LYS A 53 16.85 35.33 41.30
CA LYS A 53 17.52 34.09 41.70
C LYS A 53 16.76 33.35 42.82
N ASP A 54 17.11 32.08 42.93
CA ASP A 54 17.08 31.22 44.13
C ASP A 54 15.71 30.83 44.72
N GLY A 55 15.40 29.55 44.54
CA GLY A 55 14.29 28.79 45.12
C GLY A 55 14.57 27.30 44.95
N SER A 56 15.62 26.80 45.60
CA SER A 56 16.25 25.51 45.33
C SER A 56 15.41 24.28 45.70
N MET A 57 15.27 23.33 44.76
CA MET A 57 15.57 21.92 45.01
C MET A 57 16.08 21.25 43.73
N GLY A 58 17.30 20.73 43.75
CA GLY A 58 17.78 19.76 42.75
C GLY A 58 17.01 18.43 42.87
N THR A 59 17.03 17.56 41.87
CA THR A 59 18.26 17.03 41.27
C THR A 59 18.23 16.92 39.75
N THR A 60 19.39 17.22 39.19
CA THR A 60 19.90 17.08 37.81
C THR A 60 19.22 15.98 36.96
N PRO A 61 18.70 16.28 35.75
CA PRO A 61 18.50 15.25 34.74
C PRO A 61 19.86 14.71 34.28
N PRO A 62 20.05 13.39 34.09
CA PRO A 62 21.31 12.88 33.57
C PRO A 62 21.53 13.35 32.13
N ALA A 63 22.75 13.77 31.82
CA ALA A 63 23.14 13.99 30.43
C ALA A 63 23.18 12.64 29.70
N SER A 64 22.36 12.48 28.68
CA SER A 64 22.44 11.35 27.75
C SER A 64 22.36 11.82 26.30
N ASP A 65 23.30 12.69 25.92
CA ASP A 65 23.90 12.62 24.58
C ASP A 65 24.58 11.25 24.46
N ILE A 66 23.81 10.24 24.05
CA ILE A 66 24.33 8.96 23.59
C ILE A 66 23.89 8.82 22.15
N THR A 67 24.78 9.22 21.24
CA THR A 67 24.64 8.95 19.81
C THR A 67 24.43 7.44 19.59
N MET A 68 23.58 7.08 18.62
CA MET A 68 23.17 5.68 18.36
C MET A 68 24.35 4.70 18.13
N THR A 69 25.54 5.21 17.87
CA THR A 69 26.80 4.45 17.71
C THR A 69 27.16 3.60 18.94
N ALA A 70 26.73 3.96 20.15
CA ALA A 70 27.15 3.29 21.38
C ALA A 70 26.49 1.91 21.64
N TYR A 71 25.34 1.62 21.01
CA TYR A 71 24.56 0.40 21.29
C TYR A 71 24.98 -0.85 20.49
N TRP A 72 25.95 -0.74 19.57
CA TRP A 72 26.28 -1.81 18.62
C TRP A 72 27.64 -2.51 18.86
N LYS A 73 28.28 -2.29 20.02
CA LYS A 73 29.45 -3.08 20.46
C LYS A 73 29.09 -4.15 21.49
N SER A 74 28.48 -5.24 21.02
CA SER A 74 28.40 -6.51 21.76
C SER A 74 28.74 -7.69 20.84
N GLY A 75 30.05 -7.88 20.59
CA GLY A 75 30.55 -8.92 19.69
C GLY A 75 32.03 -9.29 19.83
N GLU A 76 32.78 -8.66 20.75
CA GLU A 76 34.17 -9.02 21.04
C GLU A 76 34.25 -9.74 22.39
N LYS A 77 34.45 -11.07 22.37
CA LYS A 77 34.96 -11.80 23.54
C LYS A 77 36.46 -12.02 23.39
N ASN A 78 37.21 -11.38 24.28
CA ASN A 78 38.65 -11.52 24.40
C ASN A 78 39.07 -12.99 24.60
N GLY A 79 40.17 -13.38 23.95
CA GLY A 79 40.84 -14.65 24.23
C GLY A 79 41.77 -14.57 25.45
N ALA A 80 42.25 -15.74 25.89
CA ALA A 80 43.39 -15.84 26.80
C ALA A 80 44.20 -17.13 26.52
N ASN A 81 45.49 -16.95 26.24
CA ASN A 81 46.61 -17.88 26.38
C ASN A 81 46.51 -19.33 25.87
N SER A 82 47.34 -19.66 24.88
CA SER A 82 48.58 -20.40 25.20
C SER A 82 49.69 -20.15 24.17
N THR A 83 50.93 -20.18 24.64
CA THR A 83 52.18 -20.06 23.87
C THR A 83 52.68 -21.43 23.42
N GLY A 84 53.21 -21.55 22.20
CA GLY A 84 53.91 -22.74 21.72
C GLY A 84 54.51 -22.52 20.33
N SER A 85 55.71 -23.03 20.08
CA SER A 85 56.49 -22.78 18.86
C SER A 85 56.40 -23.94 17.85
N ASP A 86 57.21 -23.81 16.81
CA ASP A 86 57.57 -24.81 15.79
C ASP A 86 56.51 -25.06 14.69
N GLY A 87 56.85 -25.14 13.41
CA GLY A 87 58.16 -24.95 12.79
C GLY A 87 58.50 -25.99 11.73
N THR A 88 57.91 -25.90 10.54
CA THR A 88 58.44 -26.63 9.37
C THR A 88 58.13 -25.94 8.05
N LYS A 89 59.18 -25.74 7.24
CA LYS A 89 59.07 -25.44 5.81
C LYS A 89 58.71 -26.72 5.05
N SER A 90 58.01 -26.59 3.93
CA SER A 90 58.36 -27.34 2.72
C SER A 90 58.24 -26.42 1.51
N THR A 91 59.20 -26.52 0.60
CA THR A 91 59.28 -25.75 -0.64
C THR A 91 58.73 -26.52 -1.84
N ASP A 92 58.74 -25.83 -2.99
CA ASP A 92 58.61 -26.32 -4.37
C ASP A 92 57.21 -26.05 -4.97
N ALA A 93 56.95 -24.95 -5.69
CA ALA A 93 57.67 -24.35 -6.83
C ALA A 93 57.72 -25.25 -8.07
N THR A 94 56.72 -25.15 -8.96
CA THR A 94 56.85 -24.51 -10.29
C THR A 94 55.58 -24.66 -11.14
N ALA A 95 54.83 -23.56 -11.34
CA ALA A 95 53.94 -23.36 -12.50
C ALA A 95 53.54 -21.87 -12.63
N LYS A 96 54.33 -21.08 -13.37
CA LYS A 96 53.84 -19.89 -14.09
C LYS A 96 53.55 -20.35 -15.53
N ALA A 97 52.54 -19.85 -16.25
CA ALA A 97 51.53 -18.86 -15.93
C ALA A 97 50.29 -19.07 -16.82
N LYS A 98 49.16 -18.48 -16.43
CA LYS A 98 48.33 -17.77 -17.39
C LYS A 98 47.71 -16.55 -16.73
N ASP A 99 48.20 -15.39 -17.12
CA ASP A 99 47.60 -14.10 -16.82
C ASP A 99 46.33 -14.01 -17.68
N GLY A 100 45.23 -14.50 -17.12
CA GLY A 100 43.93 -14.60 -17.76
C GLY A 100 43.05 -13.47 -17.27
N SER A 101 43.36 -12.25 -17.71
CA SER A 101 42.54 -11.06 -17.44
C SER A 101 41.25 -11.06 -18.27
N ASP A 102 40.45 -12.11 -18.14
CA ASP A 102 39.04 -12.07 -18.54
C ASP A 102 38.30 -11.21 -17.52
N LYS A 103 38.38 -9.89 -17.74
CA LYS A 103 37.26 -9.01 -17.41
C LYS A 103 36.10 -9.45 -18.31
N SER A 104 35.34 -10.45 -17.86
CA SER A 104 34.00 -10.71 -18.37
C SER A 104 33.24 -9.39 -18.30
N ASP A 105 32.76 -8.91 -19.44
CA ASP A 105 32.16 -7.59 -19.55
C ASP A 105 30.92 -7.53 -18.63
N PRO A 106 30.92 -6.72 -17.56
CA PRO A 106 29.85 -6.75 -16.55
C PRO A 106 28.49 -6.28 -17.12
N SER A 107 28.48 -5.68 -18.30
CA SER A 107 27.31 -5.40 -19.12
C SER A 107 26.57 -6.66 -19.60
N SER A 108 27.29 -7.70 -20.03
CA SER A 108 26.73 -8.80 -20.82
C SER A 108 25.72 -9.68 -20.04
N GLY A 109 25.94 -9.87 -18.75
CA GLY A 109 25.06 -10.66 -17.87
C GLY A 109 23.76 -9.92 -17.55
N LEU A 110 23.88 -8.65 -17.13
CA LEU A 110 22.72 -7.78 -16.86
C LEU A 110 21.87 -7.52 -18.11
N GLU A 111 22.48 -7.31 -19.29
CA GLU A 111 21.75 -7.20 -20.55
C GLU A 111 20.98 -8.48 -20.88
N THR A 112 21.59 -9.65 -20.69
CA THR A 112 20.94 -10.95 -20.90
C THR A 112 19.77 -11.16 -19.94
N ALA A 113 19.93 -10.83 -18.66
CA ALA A 113 18.85 -10.87 -17.66
C ALA A 113 17.73 -9.87 -17.98
N THR A 114 18.07 -8.68 -18.50
CA THR A 114 17.09 -7.65 -18.91
C THR A 114 16.24 -8.10 -20.09
N GLU A 115 16.85 -8.73 -21.11
CA GLU A 115 16.11 -9.29 -22.25
C GLU A 115 15.29 -10.55 -21.86
N ALA A 116 15.77 -11.36 -20.91
CA ALA A 116 14.98 -12.46 -20.36
C ALA A 116 13.76 -11.93 -19.57
N TYR A 117 13.95 -10.90 -18.76
CA TYR A 117 12.88 -10.24 -18.01
C TYR A 117 11.85 -9.60 -18.92
N LYS A 118 12.28 -8.82 -19.92
CA LYS A 118 11.43 -8.24 -20.98
C LYS A 118 10.53 -9.28 -21.65
N LYS A 119 11.07 -10.46 -22.01
CA LYS A 119 10.27 -11.55 -22.62
C LYS A 119 9.17 -12.07 -21.69
N THR A 120 9.41 -12.13 -20.38
CA THR A 120 8.38 -12.48 -19.40
C THR A 120 7.30 -11.40 -19.30
N LEU A 121 7.66 -10.13 -19.41
CA LEU A 121 6.71 -9.01 -19.46
C LEU A 121 5.86 -9.01 -20.75
N GLU A 122 6.45 -9.32 -21.90
CA GLU A 122 5.74 -9.53 -23.16
C GLU A 122 4.78 -10.75 -23.06
N ARG A 123 5.22 -11.85 -22.42
CA ARG A 123 4.37 -13.02 -22.13
C ARG A 123 3.21 -12.70 -21.18
N ALA A 124 3.36 -11.70 -20.31
CA ALA A 124 2.27 -11.14 -19.51
C ALA A 124 1.34 -10.19 -20.29
N ASN A 125 1.49 -10.06 -21.62
CA ASN A 125 0.73 -9.16 -22.49
C ASN A 125 0.98 -7.66 -22.22
N LEU A 126 2.21 -7.26 -21.89
CA LEU A 126 2.66 -5.87 -22.12
C LEU A 126 3.01 -5.68 -23.59
N SER A 127 2.84 -4.46 -24.10
CA SER A 127 3.38 -4.13 -25.42
C SER A 127 4.93 -4.18 -25.37
N PRO A 128 5.61 -4.57 -26.46
CA PRO A 128 7.08 -4.66 -26.47
C PRO A 128 7.78 -3.38 -26.02
N LYS A 129 7.19 -2.21 -26.33
CA LYS A 129 7.68 -0.91 -25.86
C LYS A 129 7.62 -0.77 -24.33
N GLN A 130 6.50 -1.12 -23.71
CA GLN A 130 6.34 -1.03 -22.26
C GLN A 130 7.15 -2.09 -21.52
N ALA A 131 7.26 -3.30 -22.08
CA ALA A 131 8.10 -4.35 -21.56
C ALA A 131 9.58 -3.94 -21.54
N GLU A 132 10.07 -3.35 -22.63
CA GLU A 132 11.43 -2.80 -22.72
C GLU A 132 11.65 -1.62 -21.77
N GLU A 133 10.67 -0.72 -21.65
CA GLU A 133 10.72 0.42 -20.73
C GLU A 133 10.83 -0.01 -19.28
N PHE A 134 9.94 -0.87 -18.79
CA PHE A 134 9.98 -1.35 -17.40
C PHE A 134 11.20 -2.24 -17.13
N ALA A 135 11.63 -3.06 -18.09
CA ALA A 135 12.83 -3.89 -17.92
C ALA A 135 14.09 -3.02 -17.75
N ARG A 136 14.29 -2.01 -18.61
CA ARG A 136 15.43 -1.07 -18.47
C ARG A 136 15.34 -0.22 -17.22
N GLN A 137 14.18 0.36 -16.90
CA GLN A 137 14.00 1.15 -15.67
C GLN A 137 14.31 0.33 -14.41
N THR A 138 13.91 -0.95 -14.39
CA THR A 138 14.24 -1.86 -13.28
C THR A 138 15.76 -2.14 -13.21
N ALA A 139 16.39 -2.48 -14.34
CA ALA A 139 17.83 -2.72 -14.41
C ALA A 139 18.67 -1.48 -14.00
N ASP A 140 18.31 -0.30 -14.50
CA ASP A 140 18.94 0.98 -14.16
C ASP A 140 18.81 1.30 -12.66
N ARG A 141 17.66 0.99 -12.05
CA ARG A 141 17.41 1.20 -10.63
C ARG A 141 18.25 0.25 -9.77
N LEU A 142 18.34 -1.02 -10.17
CA LEU A 142 19.20 -2.02 -9.52
C LEU A 142 20.68 -1.64 -9.64
N GLN A 143 21.13 -1.18 -10.81
CA GLN A 143 22.51 -0.72 -11.02
C GLN A 143 22.84 0.47 -10.10
N LYS A 144 21.97 1.50 -10.03
CA LYS A 144 22.16 2.64 -9.12
C LYS A 144 22.23 2.22 -7.65
N ALA A 145 21.43 1.24 -7.23
CA ALA A 145 21.49 0.70 -5.86
C ALA A 145 22.80 -0.07 -5.60
N ALA A 146 23.31 -0.80 -6.59
CA ALA A 146 24.60 -1.50 -6.50
C ALA A 146 25.79 -0.50 -6.48
N ASP A 147 25.77 0.53 -7.33
CA ASP A 147 26.79 1.59 -7.37
C ASP A 147 26.86 2.36 -6.04
N GLY A 148 25.71 2.54 -5.36
CA GLY A 148 25.62 3.11 -4.02
C GLY A 148 25.99 2.15 -2.87
N GLY A 149 26.32 0.89 -3.16
CA GLY A 149 26.62 -0.14 -2.16
C GLY A 149 25.41 -0.49 -1.26
N LYS A 150 24.18 -0.38 -1.78
CA LYS A 150 22.92 -0.61 -1.06
C LYS A 150 22.16 -1.85 -1.50
N LEU A 151 22.58 -2.52 -2.59
CA LEU A 151 21.94 -3.73 -3.11
C LEU A 151 22.49 -5.00 -2.44
N GLU A 152 21.61 -5.97 -2.16
CA GLU A 152 21.98 -7.32 -1.73
C GLU A 152 22.17 -8.22 -2.95
N GLY A 153 23.42 -8.62 -3.20
CA GLY A 153 23.82 -9.30 -4.44
C GLY A 153 24.02 -8.33 -5.60
N THR A 154 24.01 -8.86 -6.82
CA THR A 154 24.21 -8.10 -8.06
C THR A 154 22.88 -7.69 -8.70
N PRO A 155 22.87 -6.64 -9.56
CA PRO A 155 21.71 -6.30 -10.38
C PRO A 155 21.19 -7.46 -11.23
N GLU A 156 22.10 -8.30 -11.75
CA GLU A 156 21.76 -9.50 -12.53
C GLU A 156 21.02 -10.55 -11.68
N GLU A 157 21.54 -10.90 -10.49
CA GLU A 157 20.90 -11.86 -9.58
C GLU A 157 19.51 -11.39 -9.14
N GLN A 158 19.39 -10.11 -8.78
CA GLN A 158 18.12 -9.48 -8.41
C GLN A 158 17.10 -9.53 -9.55
N LEU A 159 17.50 -9.15 -10.77
CA LEU A 159 16.62 -9.17 -11.94
C LEU A 159 16.23 -10.60 -12.35
N ASN A 160 17.14 -11.56 -12.22
CA ASN A 160 16.86 -12.98 -12.47
C ASN A 160 15.88 -13.57 -11.44
N ARG A 161 16.01 -13.21 -10.15
CA ARG A 161 15.04 -13.59 -9.11
C ARG A 161 13.66 -13.00 -9.36
N MET A 162 13.56 -11.71 -9.68
CA MET A 162 12.31 -11.06 -10.09
C MET A 162 11.68 -11.73 -11.32
N ASN A 163 12.50 -12.00 -12.35
CA ASN A 163 12.06 -12.68 -13.56
C ASN A 163 11.51 -14.08 -13.26
N LYS A 164 12.20 -14.86 -12.42
CA LYS A 164 11.72 -16.15 -11.97
C LYS A 164 10.39 -16.04 -11.22
N ALA A 165 10.26 -15.12 -10.27
CA ALA A 165 9.02 -14.94 -9.51
C ALA A 165 7.83 -14.60 -10.43
N MET A 166 8.02 -13.71 -11.41
CA MET A 166 6.98 -13.36 -12.39
C MET A 166 6.70 -14.50 -13.38
N THR A 167 7.72 -15.28 -13.73
CA THR A 167 7.59 -16.51 -14.53
C THR A 167 6.71 -17.53 -13.79
N ASP A 168 7.01 -17.79 -12.52
CA ASP A 168 6.27 -18.71 -11.65
C ASP A 168 4.79 -18.30 -11.46
N VAL A 169 4.47 -17.00 -11.45
CA VAL A 169 3.08 -16.49 -11.38
C VAL A 169 2.27 -16.88 -12.63
N LEU A 170 2.86 -16.69 -13.81
CA LEU A 170 2.24 -17.02 -15.11
C LEU A 170 2.12 -18.54 -15.30
N ASP A 171 3.21 -19.27 -15.00
CA ASP A 171 3.31 -20.72 -15.16
C ASP A 171 2.66 -21.50 -14.00
N LYS A 172 2.10 -20.78 -13.00
CA LYS A 172 1.36 -21.31 -11.84
C LYS A 172 2.19 -22.31 -11.00
N THR A 173 3.50 -22.10 -10.94
CA THR A 173 4.46 -23.02 -10.32
C THR A 173 4.21 -23.18 -8.82
N GLY A 174 4.16 -24.43 -8.34
CA GLY A 174 3.86 -24.76 -6.93
C GLY A 174 2.39 -25.08 -6.66
N LYS A 175 1.48 -24.94 -7.63
CA LYS A 175 0.10 -25.40 -7.47
C LYS A 175 -0.01 -26.92 -7.44
N ARG A 176 -1.11 -27.38 -6.85
CA ARG A 176 -1.49 -28.79 -6.79
C ARG A 176 -2.07 -29.27 -8.14
N PRO A 177 -1.98 -30.58 -8.46
CA PRO A 177 -2.60 -31.15 -9.67
C PRO A 177 -4.13 -31.01 -9.73
N ASP A 178 -4.81 -30.77 -8.60
CA ASP A 178 -6.25 -30.54 -8.52
C ASP A 178 -6.65 -29.07 -8.78
N GLY A 179 -5.71 -28.23 -9.24
CA GLY A 179 -5.91 -26.81 -9.57
C GLY A 179 -5.92 -25.87 -8.36
N LYS A 180 -5.80 -26.39 -7.14
CA LYS A 180 -5.76 -25.61 -5.91
C LYS A 180 -4.37 -25.05 -5.61
N LEU A 181 -4.34 -24.05 -4.72
CA LEU A 181 -3.10 -23.53 -4.14
C LEU A 181 -2.41 -24.61 -3.30
N GLU A 182 -1.09 -24.52 -3.10
CA GLU A 182 -0.31 -25.53 -2.35
C GLU A 182 -0.94 -25.89 -0.99
N ASN A 183 -1.41 -24.89 -0.22
CA ASN A 183 -2.10 -25.09 1.07
C ASN A 183 -3.55 -25.60 0.99
N GLY A 184 -4.04 -25.98 -0.20
CA GLY A 184 -5.34 -26.64 -0.41
C GLY A 184 -6.54 -25.70 -0.57
N GLN A 185 -6.31 -24.38 -0.51
CA GLN A 185 -7.31 -23.35 -0.79
C GLN A 185 -7.64 -23.25 -2.29
N THR A 186 -8.82 -22.72 -2.61
CA THR A 186 -9.23 -22.42 -3.99
C THR A 186 -8.37 -21.30 -4.57
N ASP A 187 -7.89 -21.47 -5.80
CA ASP A 187 -7.30 -20.36 -6.56
C ASP A 187 -8.42 -19.50 -7.16
N HIS A 188 -8.45 -18.22 -6.81
CA HIS A 188 -9.43 -17.26 -7.31
C HIS A 188 -8.91 -16.42 -8.49
N LEU A 189 -7.64 -16.58 -8.90
CA LEU A 189 -7.01 -15.77 -9.93
C LEU A 189 -7.07 -16.44 -11.31
N SER A 190 -7.70 -15.76 -12.27
CA SER A 190 -7.66 -16.14 -13.68
C SER A 190 -6.29 -15.86 -14.32
N ASP A 191 -6.09 -16.35 -15.55
CA ASP A 191 -4.88 -16.07 -16.34
C ASP A 191 -4.72 -14.59 -16.66
N ARG A 192 -5.84 -13.87 -16.84
CA ARG A 192 -5.86 -12.40 -16.97
C ARG A 192 -5.37 -11.72 -15.70
N ASP A 193 -5.80 -12.19 -14.53
CA ASP A 193 -5.44 -11.56 -13.25
C ASP A 193 -3.96 -11.80 -12.94
N ARG A 194 -3.44 -13.00 -13.27
CA ARG A 194 -2.02 -13.35 -13.18
C ARG A 194 -1.16 -12.55 -14.15
N ALA A 195 -1.64 -12.31 -15.36
CA ALA A 195 -1.01 -11.39 -16.29
C ALA A 195 -0.96 -9.96 -15.72
N ASN A 196 -2.10 -9.40 -15.29
CA ASN A 196 -2.17 -8.06 -14.67
C ASN A 196 -1.29 -7.94 -13.42
N LEU A 197 -1.21 -9.00 -12.60
CA LEU A 197 -0.32 -9.09 -11.44
C LEU A 197 1.14 -8.89 -11.86
N VAL A 198 1.62 -9.61 -12.87
CA VAL A 198 3.00 -9.44 -13.40
C VAL A 198 3.22 -8.04 -13.98
N LYS A 199 2.23 -7.45 -14.66
CA LYS A 199 2.33 -6.06 -15.16
C LYS A 199 2.51 -5.05 -14.03
N ASP A 200 1.72 -5.16 -12.96
CA ASP A 200 1.81 -4.27 -11.79
C ASP A 200 3.08 -4.52 -10.99
N MET A 201 3.51 -5.78 -10.80
CA MET A 201 4.80 -6.10 -10.19
C MET A 201 5.95 -5.42 -10.96
N ALA A 202 5.96 -5.51 -12.29
CA ALA A 202 6.99 -4.88 -13.11
C ALA A 202 6.96 -3.35 -13.03
N ALA A 203 5.78 -2.74 -13.04
CA ALA A 203 5.63 -1.30 -12.88
C ALA A 203 6.13 -0.81 -11.51
N ARG A 204 5.78 -1.50 -10.43
CA ARG A 204 6.26 -1.21 -9.07
C ARG A 204 7.77 -1.42 -8.92
N GLN A 205 8.35 -2.41 -9.61
CA GLN A 205 9.81 -2.62 -9.64
C GLN A 205 10.56 -1.60 -10.51
N ALA A 206 9.92 -1.04 -11.54
CA ALA A 206 10.50 0.01 -12.37
C ALA A 206 10.42 1.39 -11.69
N ASN A 207 9.28 1.73 -11.09
CA ASN A 207 9.03 3.03 -10.46
C ASN A 207 8.07 2.89 -9.25
N PRO A 208 8.61 2.61 -8.04
CA PRO A 208 7.80 2.49 -6.83
C PRO A 208 6.97 3.75 -6.53
N GLU A 209 7.54 4.94 -6.75
CA GLU A 209 6.89 6.22 -6.45
C GLU A 209 5.62 6.44 -7.28
N LYS A 210 5.60 6.00 -8.53
CA LYS A 210 4.41 6.13 -9.37
C LYS A 210 3.35 5.06 -9.07
N PHE A 211 3.76 3.84 -8.69
CA PHE A 211 2.87 2.67 -8.74
C PHE A 211 2.55 2.02 -7.39
N VAL A 212 3.24 2.37 -6.30
CA VAL A 212 2.92 1.88 -4.95
C VAL A 212 1.83 2.75 -4.32
N ASN A 213 0.60 2.57 -4.83
CA ASN A 213 -0.57 3.31 -4.38
C ASN A 213 -1.57 2.44 -3.62
N GLN A 214 -2.26 3.03 -2.63
CA GLN A 214 -3.34 2.38 -1.88
C GLN A 214 -4.70 2.42 -2.61
N GLY A 215 -4.93 3.34 -3.55
CA GLY A 215 -6.27 3.57 -4.12
C GLY A 215 -7.28 4.02 -3.07
N ASP A 216 -8.56 3.65 -3.23
CA ASP A 216 -9.65 3.99 -2.30
C ASP A 216 -9.63 3.20 -0.97
N HIS A 217 -8.53 2.50 -0.68
CA HIS A 217 -8.36 1.58 0.45
C HIS A 217 -7.74 2.23 1.68
N MET A 218 -7.79 1.53 2.82
CA MET A 218 -7.33 2.04 4.12
C MET A 218 -5.88 1.58 4.42
N THR A 219 -5.08 1.36 3.36
CA THR A 219 -3.84 0.57 3.41
C THR A 219 -2.53 1.38 3.33
N CYS A 220 -2.56 2.70 3.58
CA CYS A 220 -1.37 3.56 3.56
C CYS A 220 -0.15 2.98 4.31
N VAL A 221 -0.33 2.38 5.48
CA VAL A 221 0.74 1.70 6.24
C VAL A 221 1.36 0.53 5.47
N LEU A 222 0.54 -0.26 4.77
CA LEU A 222 1.00 -1.43 4.02
C LEU A 222 1.75 -0.99 2.76
N GLN A 223 1.25 0.01 2.03
CA GLN A 223 1.90 0.56 0.83
C GLN A 223 3.19 1.31 1.19
N SER A 224 3.19 2.11 2.26
CA SER A 224 4.38 2.77 2.83
C SER A 224 5.48 1.76 3.19
N ASN A 225 5.11 0.62 3.78
CA ASN A 225 6.01 -0.50 4.01
C ASN A 225 6.45 -1.18 2.70
N GLN A 226 5.57 -1.41 1.72
CA GLN A 226 5.95 -1.98 0.42
C GLN A 226 7.00 -1.12 -0.28
N LYS A 227 6.79 0.19 -0.33
CA LYS A 227 7.72 1.13 -0.98
C LYS A 227 9.09 1.07 -0.33
N GLN A 228 9.16 1.12 1.00
CA GLN A 228 10.41 1.00 1.74
C GLN A 228 11.13 -0.34 1.50
N ARG A 229 10.40 -1.44 1.30
CA ARG A 229 10.97 -2.75 0.93
C ARG A 229 11.41 -2.84 -0.53
N LEU A 230 10.78 -2.10 -1.43
CA LEU A 230 11.22 -1.96 -2.82
C LEU A 230 12.45 -1.04 -2.95
N GLU A 231 12.67 -0.14 -1.99
CA GLU A 231 13.88 0.68 -1.84
C GLU A 231 14.99 -0.04 -1.04
N ALA A 232 14.67 -1.12 -0.33
CA ALA A 232 15.64 -1.92 0.40
C ALA A 232 16.55 -2.73 -0.54
N GLY A 233 17.63 -3.29 0.00
CA GLY A 233 18.66 -3.96 -0.79
C GLY A 233 18.21 -5.23 -1.50
N ASP A 234 17.11 -5.87 -1.07
CA ASP A 234 16.53 -7.04 -1.72
C ASP A 234 15.10 -6.78 -2.26
N PRO A 235 14.94 -6.01 -3.35
CA PRO A 235 13.64 -5.78 -3.96
C PRO A 235 13.05 -7.05 -4.59
N ALA A 236 13.86 -8.07 -4.93
CA ALA A 236 13.35 -9.33 -5.48
C ALA A 236 12.52 -10.13 -4.46
N ALA A 237 12.86 -10.08 -3.17
CA ALA A 237 12.08 -10.73 -2.11
C ALA A 237 10.60 -10.32 -2.09
N VAL A 238 10.28 -9.06 -2.44
CA VAL A 238 8.88 -8.60 -2.58
C VAL A 238 8.17 -9.35 -3.70
N SER A 239 8.85 -9.56 -4.84
CA SER A 239 8.29 -10.32 -5.97
C SER A 239 8.14 -11.81 -5.66
N GLU A 240 9.11 -12.42 -4.99
CA GLU A 240 9.10 -13.82 -4.58
C GLU A 240 7.96 -14.10 -3.58
N GLN A 241 7.75 -13.22 -2.61
CA GLN A 241 6.64 -13.33 -1.66
C GLN A 241 5.27 -13.21 -2.34
N ILE A 242 5.09 -12.22 -3.24
CA ILE A 242 3.86 -12.08 -4.03
C ILE A 242 3.60 -13.35 -4.84
N ALA A 243 4.62 -13.88 -5.54
CA ALA A 243 4.52 -15.11 -6.32
C ALA A 243 4.17 -16.34 -5.45
N SER A 244 4.79 -16.46 -4.27
CA SER A 244 4.51 -17.50 -3.30
C SER A 244 3.06 -17.43 -2.83
N VAL A 245 2.56 -16.26 -2.41
CA VAL A 245 1.19 -16.09 -1.92
C VAL A 245 0.16 -16.55 -2.97
N VAL A 246 0.30 -16.13 -4.23
CA VAL A 246 -0.70 -16.44 -5.28
C VAL A 246 -0.63 -17.85 -5.85
N ASN A 247 0.45 -18.60 -5.59
CA ASN A 247 0.59 -19.99 -6.04
C ASN A 247 0.39 -20.99 -4.90
N LYS A 248 0.76 -20.62 -3.68
CA LYS A 248 0.79 -21.48 -2.50
C LYS A 248 -0.30 -21.18 -1.47
N GLY A 249 -0.86 -19.97 -1.51
CA GLY A 249 -1.73 -19.44 -0.46
C GLY A 249 -0.97 -18.95 0.78
N SER A 250 0.36 -18.87 0.70
CA SER A 250 1.24 -18.46 1.79
C SER A 250 2.58 -17.93 1.29
N ALA A 251 3.29 -17.19 2.14
CA ALA A 251 4.68 -16.85 1.95
C ALA A 251 5.47 -16.95 3.26
N GLU A 252 6.78 -17.14 3.13
CA GLU A 252 7.72 -16.91 4.21
C GLU A 252 8.12 -15.43 4.19
N VAL A 253 7.96 -14.77 5.34
CA VAL A 253 8.51 -13.43 5.56
C VAL A 253 9.66 -13.55 6.57
N VAL A 254 10.81 -13.01 6.18
CA VAL A 254 12.09 -13.16 6.87
C VAL A 254 12.46 -11.82 7.48
N GLN A 255 12.71 -11.81 8.78
CA GLN A 255 13.20 -10.65 9.51
C GLN A 255 14.71 -10.47 9.28
N LYS A 256 15.21 -9.25 9.52
CA LYS A 256 16.63 -8.92 9.30
C LYS A 256 17.61 -9.70 10.19
N ASP A 257 17.13 -10.29 11.30
CA ASP A 257 17.89 -11.18 12.17
C ASP A 257 17.90 -12.66 11.68
N GLY A 258 17.22 -12.97 10.57
CA GLY A 258 17.04 -14.32 10.04
C GLY A 258 15.80 -15.04 10.60
N THR A 259 14.98 -14.41 11.44
CA THR A 259 13.75 -15.02 11.96
C THR A 259 12.69 -15.11 10.86
N THR A 260 12.47 -16.31 10.33
CA THR A 260 11.40 -16.62 9.36
C THR A 260 10.07 -16.90 10.04
N ARG A 261 8.97 -16.36 9.50
CA ARG A 261 7.60 -16.80 9.80
C ARG A 261 6.82 -17.12 8.51
N THR A 262 5.97 -18.14 8.56
CA THR A 262 5.02 -18.46 7.48
C THR A 262 3.71 -17.71 7.69
N VAL A 263 3.31 -16.91 6.71
CA VAL A 263 2.02 -16.21 6.69
C VAL A 263 1.12 -16.90 5.68
N ASN A 264 0.02 -17.52 6.14
CA ASN A 264 -1.03 -18.07 5.27
C ASN A 264 -2.09 -16.99 5.06
N VAL A 265 -2.45 -16.71 3.82
CA VAL A 265 -3.43 -15.67 3.46
C VAL A 265 -4.71 -16.35 2.93
N ASP A 266 -5.87 -15.86 3.36
CA ASP A 266 -7.15 -16.37 2.90
C ASP A 266 -7.34 -16.09 1.41
N SER A 267 -7.50 -17.12 0.60
CA SER A 267 -7.41 -16.98 -0.86
C SER A 267 -8.57 -16.21 -1.50
N ARG A 268 -9.64 -15.95 -0.75
CA ARG A 268 -10.70 -15.01 -1.17
C ARG A 268 -10.17 -13.57 -1.24
N SER A 269 -9.11 -13.24 -0.50
CA SER A 269 -8.35 -11.98 -0.63
C SER A 269 -7.47 -11.90 -1.88
N PHE A 270 -7.55 -12.88 -2.80
CA PHE A 270 -6.94 -12.78 -4.13
C PHE A 270 -7.97 -12.58 -5.23
N ALA A 271 -9.27 -12.71 -4.93
CA ALA A 271 -10.31 -12.36 -5.88
C ALA A 271 -10.29 -10.83 -6.08
N PRO A 272 -10.20 -10.35 -7.33
CA PRO A 272 -9.98 -8.92 -7.58
C PRO A 272 -11.26 -8.10 -7.34
N ASP A 273 -11.09 -6.97 -6.67
CA ASP A 273 -12.12 -5.96 -6.43
C ASP A 273 -12.33 -5.03 -7.64
N SER A 274 -13.15 -3.99 -7.49
CA SER A 274 -13.47 -3.03 -8.56
C SER A 274 -12.30 -2.16 -9.03
N GLU A 275 -11.22 -2.02 -8.26
CA GLU A 275 -10.02 -1.30 -8.72
C GLU A 275 -9.05 -2.26 -9.40
N SER A 276 -8.70 -3.34 -8.71
CA SER A 276 -7.67 -4.31 -9.10
C SER A 276 -8.08 -5.21 -10.28
N SER A 277 -9.38 -5.45 -10.49
CA SER A 277 -9.88 -6.21 -11.66
C SER A 277 -9.70 -5.48 -13.00
N LYS A 278 -9.44 -4.17 -12.99
CA LYS A 278 -9.18 -3.39 -14.21
C LYS A 278 -7.81 -3.75 -14.80
N GLU A 279 -7.74 -3.79 -16.13
CA GLU A 279 -6.49 -4.08 -16.81
C GLU A 279 -5.39 -3.09 -16.42
N PHE A 280 -4.15 -3.56 -16.37
CA PHE A 280 -3.04 -2.70 -15.99
C PHE A 280 -2.89 -1.53 -16.99
N ASN A 281 -3.09 -0.31 -16.50
CA ASN A 281 -2.94 0.93 -17.23
C ASN A 281 -2.17 1.94 -16.37
N ALA A 282 -1.10 2.53 -16.93
CA ALA A 282 -0.22 3.42 -16.18
C ALA A 282 -0.89 4.76 -15.77
N GLY A 283 -1.89 5.21 -16.53
CA GLY A 283 -2.68 6.39 -16.20
C GLY A 283 -3.67 6.13 -15.06
N TYR A 284 -4.29 4.95 -15.02
CA TYR A 284 -5.24 4.60 -13.97
C TYR A 284 -4.54 4.19 -12.66
N HIS A 285 -3.61 3.22 -12.71
CA HIS A 285 -2.96 2.70 -11.49
C HIS A 285 -1.77 3.56 -11.01
N GLY A 286 -1.25 4.44 -11.86
CA GLY A 286 -0.16 5.36 -11.52
C GLY A 286 -0.60 6.82 -11.39
N ASP A 287 -1.10 7.40 -12.48
CA ASP A 287 -1.44 8.84 -12.49
C ASP A 287 -2.74 9.18 -11.73
N GLN A 288 -3.67 8.23 -11.60
CA GLN A 288 -4.86 8.34 -10.73
C GLN A 288 -4.70 7.58 -9.40
N GLY A 289 -3.54 6.95 -9.16
CA GLY A 289 -3.18 6.31 -7.89
C GLY A 289 -4.06 5.13 -7.45
N LYS A 290 -4.70 4.46 -8.41
CA LYS A 290 -5.62 3.36 -8.11
C LYS A 290 -4.89 2.05 -7.82
N ARG A 291 -5.45 1.22 -6.94
CA ARG A 291 -4.85 -0.04 -6.53
C ARG A 291 -4.93 -1.07 -7.66
N SER A 292 -3.80 -1.70 -7.95
CA SER A 292 -3.70 -2.75 -8.95
C SER A 292 -3.36 -4.11 -8.32
N MET A 293 -3.24 -5.16 -9.13
CA MET A 293 -3.22 -6.55 -8.65
C MET A 293 -2.08 -6.90 -7.69
N ALA A 294 -0.87 -6.38 -7.90
CA ALA A 294 0.27 -6.62 -7.01
C ALA A 294 0.12 -5.82 -5.70
N GLY A 295 -0.46 -4.62 -5.78
CA GLY A 295 -0.88 -3.85 -4.59
C GLY A 295 -1.90 -4.60 -3.74
N HIS A 296 -2.95 -5.16 -4.36
CA HIS A 296 -3.96 -5.97 -3.69
C HIS A 296 -3.35 -7.20 -2.99
N VAL A 297 -2.56 -8.00 -3.73
CA VAL A 297 -1.91 -9.19 -3.18
C VAL A 297 -0.93 -8.84 -2.06
N TYR A 298 -0.21 -7.72 -2.19
CA TYR A 298 0.68 -7.23 -1.13
C TYR A 298 -0.10 -6.81 0.11
N ASP A 299 -1.21 -6.08 -0.05
CA ASP A 299 -2.08 -5.70 1.08
C ASP A 299 -2.61 -6.95 1.80
N ALA A 300 -2.99 -8.00 1.06
CA ALA A 300 -3.42 -9.26 1.66
C ALA A 300 -2.32 -9.93 2.50
N LEU A 301 -1.08 -9.96 2.00
CA LEU A 301 0.08 -10.49 2.74
C LEU A 301 0.45 -9.64 3.96
N ALA A 302 0.62 -8.33 3.78
CA ALA A 302 1.08 -7.43 4.82
C ALA A 302 0.01 -7.22 5.90
N GLY A 303 -1.27 -7.11 5.51
CA GLY A 303 -2.39 -7.03 6.44
C GLY A 303 -2.62 -8.33 7.23
N GLN A 304 -2.46 -9.51 6.60
CA GLN A 304 -2.47 -10.77 7.35
C GLN A 304 -1.24 -10.89 8.27
N THR A 305 -0.09 -10.36 7.87
CA THR A 305 1.08 -10.27 8.76
C THR A 305 0.75 -9.43 9.99
N VAL A 306 0.08 -8.28 9.85
CA VAL A 306 -0.41 -7.50 11.01
C VAL A 306 -1.35 -8.32 11.91
N ALA A 307 -2.29 -9.06 11.32
CA ALA A 307 -3.24 -9.92 12.05
C ALA A 307 -2.54 -11.05 12.82
N ASP A 308 -1.50 -11.64 12.24
CA ASP A 308 -0.67 -12.67 12.86
C ASP A 308 0.15 -12.09 14.01
N LEU A 309 0.87 -10.99 13.78
CA LEU A 309 1.62 -10.27 14.81
C LEU A 309 0.71 -9.83 15.97
N ARG A 310 -0.55 -9.49 15.70
CA ARG A 310 -1.54 -9.19 16.74
C ARG A 310 -1.91 -10.44 17.54
N SER A 311 -2.17 -11.55 16.85
CA SER A 311 -2.44 -12.85 17.49
C SER A 311 -1.27 -13.25 18.41
N GLU A 312 -0.04 -13.17 17.91
CA GLU A 312 1.20 -13.46 18.66
C GLU A 312 1.29 -12.64 19.96
N ARG A 313 1.10 -11.31 19.90
CA ARG A 313 1.14 -10.43 21.10
C ARG A 313 0.04 -10.72 22.11
N GLU A 314 -1.13 -11.17 21.64
CA GLU A 314 -2.27 -11.56 22.48
C GLU A 314 -2.16 -13.02 22.99
N GLY A 315 -1.08 -13.75 22.67
CA GLY A 315 -0.90 -15.16 23.07
C GLY A 315 -1.85 -16.13 22.34
N LYS A 316 -2.35 -15.74 21.18
CA LYS A 316 -3.40 -16.43 20.40
C LYS A 316 -2.83 -17.07 19.13
N PRO A 317 -3.49 -18.11 18.57
CA PRO A 317 -3.09 -18.71 17.30
C PRO A 317 -3.14 -17.72 16.13
N SER A 318 -2.12 -17.77 15.28
CA SER A 318 -1.95 -17.00 14.04
C SER A 318 -2.27 -17.87 12.80
N SER A 319 -2.15 -17.30 11.59
CA SER A 319 -2.27 -18.04 10.33
C SER A 319 -1.21 -19.13 10.16
N ALA A 320 -0.05 -19.04 10.84
CA ALA A 320 1.01 -20.05 10.78
C ALA A 320 0.55 -21.43 11.31
N GLN A 321 -0.42 -21.45 12.26
CA GLN A 321 -1.04 -22.68 12.75
C GLN A 321 -2.22 -23.17 11.88
N GLY A 322 -2.53 -22.46 10.78
CA GLY A 322 -3.66 -22.68 9.89
C GLY A 322 -4.69 -21.54 9.99
N LEU A 323 -5.19 -21.07 8.84
CA LEU A 323 -6.25 -20.05 8.74
C LEU A 323 -7.55 -20.47 9.46
N ASP A 324 -7.82 -21.77 9.54
CA ASP A 324 -8.92 -22.33 10.31
C ASP A 324 -8.75 -22.14 11.82
N LYS A 325 -7.52 -21.87 12.31
CA LYS A 325 -7.19 -21.67 13.74
C LYS A 325 -6.87 -20.22 14.08
N ALA A 326 -6.46 -19.42 13.10
CA ALA A 326 -6.11 -18.02 13.26
C ALA A 326 -7.19 -17.24 14.04
N SER A 327 -6.75 -16.46 15.03
CA SER A 327 -7.65 -15.62 15.84
C SER A 327 -8.00 -14.30 15.16
N TYR A 328 -7.16 -13.86 14.22
CA TYR A 328 -7.42 -12.73 13.35
C TYR A 328 -7.13 -13.11 11.90
N VAL A 329 -8.04 -12.75 11.00
CA VAL A 329 -7.86 -12.85 9.54
C VAL A 329 -8.07 -11.47 8.96
N TYR A 330 -7.17 -11.04 8.07
CA TYR A 330 -7.32 -9.81 7.31
C TYR A 330 -7.76 -10.14 5.89
N MET A 331 -8.74 -9.39 5.41
CA MET A 331 -9.28 -9.49 4.06
C MET A 331 -8.96 -8.22 3.30
N ALA A 332 -8.13 -8.30 2.26
CA ALA A 332 -7.81 -7.16 1.38
C ALA A 332 -8.98 -6.75 0.46
N ALA A 333 -9.92 -7.68 0.27
CA ALA A 333 -11.22 -7.52 -0.36
C ALA A 333 -12.16 -8.65 0.14
N HIS A 334 -13.45 -8.56 -0.17
CA HIS A 334 -14.43 -9.64 0.08
C HIS A 334 -14.64 -10.07 1.54
N ALA A 335 -14.48 -9.15 2.50
CA ALA A 335 -14.78 -9.39 3.93
C ALA A 335 -16.24 -9.78 4.21
N ASP A 336 -17.17 -9.48 3.30
CA ASP A 336 -18.56 -9.94 3.34
C ASP A 336 -18.65 -11.48 3.32
N GLN A 337 -17.73 -12.15 2.62
CA GLN A 337 -17.61 -13.62 2.61
C GLN A 337 -17.13 -14.21 3.95
N LEU A 338 -16.64 -13.38 4.87
CA LEU A 338 -16.39 -13.73 6.28
C LEU A 338 -17.47 -13.22 7.25
N GLY A 339 -18.50 -12.52 6.75
CA GLY A 339 -19.63 -12.05 7.55
C GLY A 339 -19.63 -10.54 7.87
N ALA A 340 -18.76 -9.74 7.24
CA ALA A 340 -18.90 -8.29 7.29
C ALA A 340 -20.23 -7.86 6.67
N LYS A 341 -20.93 -6.92 7.30
CA LYS A 341 -22.27 -6.48 6.89
C LYS A 341 -22.23 -5.23 6.01
N PRO A 342 -23.26 -4.99 5.17
CA PRO A 342 -23.39 -3.74 4.43
C PRO A 342 -23.24 -2.52 5.34
N GLY A 343 -22.43 -1.55 4.90
CA GLY A 343 -22.13 -0.33 5.66
C GLY A 343 -21.01 -0.43 6.70
N GLN A 344 -20.45 -1.62 6.97
CA GLN A 344 -19.27 -1.73 7.84
C GLN A 344 -17.96 -1.40 7.12
N THR A 345 -17.90 -1.58 5.81
CA THR A 345 -16.73 -1.28 4.97
C THR A 345 -17.21 -0.86 3.58
N SER A 346 -16.53 0.12 2.97
CA SER A 346 -16.83 0.66 1.63
C SER A 346 -16.12 -0.10 0.51
N THR A 347 -14.99 -0.74 0.82
CA THR A 347 -14.11 -1.46 -0.11
C THR A 347 -14.22 -2.98 0.01
N ASN A 348 -14.99 -3.48 0.98
CA ASN A 348 -14.97 -4.88 1.45
C ASN A 348 -13.60 -5.35 2.00
N GLU A 349 -12.74 -4.40 2.36
CA GLU A 349 -11.56 -4.66 3.20
C GLU A 349 -11.97 -4.71 4.68
N ALA A 350 -11.39 -5.63 5.45
CA ALA A 350 -11.55 -5.65 6.91
C ALA A 350 -10.50 -6.49 7.64
N LEU A 351 -10.19 -6.09 8.88
CA LEU A 351 -9.70 -7.00 9.91
C LEU A 351 -10.88 -7.71 10.58
N MET A 352 -10.83 -9.04 10.62
CA MET A 352 -11.85 -9.93 11.17
C MET A 352 -11.30 -10.70 12.36
N ALA A 353 -12.05 -10.79 13.46
CA ALA A 353 -11.67 -11.53 14.68
C ALA A 353 -12.49 -12.83 14.79
N LYS A 354 -11.83 -13.95 15.08
CA LYS A 354 -12.52 -15.22 15.26
C LYS A 354 -13.21 -15.28 16.63
N ASN A 355 -14.50 -15.62 16.64
CA ASN A 355 -15.31 -15.68 17.85
C ASN A 355 -15.46 -17.12 18.39
N SER A 356 -16.06 -17.26 19.57
CA SER A 356 -16.21 -18.54 20.27
C SER A 356 -17.11 -19.57 19.57
N LYS A 357 -17.89 -19.17 18.56
CA LYS A 357 -18.69 -20.05 17.72
C LYS A 357 -17.94 -20.54 16.47
N GLY A 358 -16.71 -20.08 16.28
CA GLY A 358 -15.88 -20.40 15.12
C GLY A 358 -16.14 -19.55 13.88
N SER A 359 -17.08 -18.60 13.93
CA SER A 359 -17.28 -17.60 12.88
C SER A 359 -16.40 -16.36 13.15
N TYR A 360 -16.48 -15.37 12.26
CA TYR A 360 -15.73 -14.13 12.39
C TYR A 360 -16.64 -12.93 12.70
N ASP A 361 -16.16 -12.06 13.57
CA ASP A 361 -16.75 -10.76 13.89
C ASP A 361 -15.89 -9.66 13.23
N PHE A 362 -16.55 -8.65 12.65
CA PHE A 362 -15.86 -7.49 12.07
C PHE A 362 -15.19 -6.64 13.16
N VAL A 363 -13.91 -6.29 12.98
CA VAL A 363 -13.15 -5.43 13.92
C VAL A 363 -13.08 -3.99 13.40
N THR A 364 -12.61 -3.81 12.17
CA THR A 364 -12.43 -2.51 11.51
C THR A 364 -12.27 -2.70 10.00
N ASN A 365 -12.52 -1.65 9.22
CA ASN A 365 -12.45 -1.62 7.75
C ASN A 365 -11.04 -1.30 7.22
N SER A 366 -10.01 -1.60 8.02
CA SER A 366 -8.60 -1.35 7.73
C SER A 366 -7.75 -2.53 8.24
N PRO A 367 -6.41 -2.52 8.07
CA PRO A 367 -5.52 -3.47 8.74
C PRO A 367 -5.52 -3.39 10.27
N GLY A 368 -6.13 -2.36 10.86
CA GLY A 368 -6.27 -2.20 12.32
C GLY A 368 -4.94 -1.94 13.02
N VAL A 369 -4.14 -1.02 12.47
CA VAL A 369 -2.76 -0.70 12.86
C VAL A 369 -2.65 0.60 13.63
N ASP A 370 -1.99 0.57 14.79
CA ASP A 370 -1.40 1.75 15.44
C ASP A 370 0.08 1.93 15.05
N ILE A 371 0.74 2.98 15.55
CA ILE A 371 2.15 3.28 15.24
C ILE A 371 3.13 2.16 15.62
N TRP A 372 2.83 1.43 16.70
CA TRP A 372 3.65 0.33 17.18
C TRP A 372 3.44 -0.94 16.36
N GLN A 373 2.21 -1.17 15.89
CA GLN A 373 1.90 -2.21 14.92
C GLN A 373 2.57 -1.96 13.58
N SER A 374 2.64 -0.70 13.11
CA SER A 374 3.39 -0.33 11.91
C SER A 374 4.89 -0.58 12.06
N ALA A 375 5.48 -0.19 13.20
CA ALA A 375 6.88 -0.50 13.50
C ALA A 375 7.15 -2.02 13.59
N HIS A 376 6.21 -2.78 14.17
CA HIS A 376 6.31 -4.24 14.27
C HIS A 376 6.17 -4.92 12.90
N LEU A 377 5.23 -4.47 12.06
CA LEU A 377 5.10 -4.92 10.67
C LEU A 377 6.39 -4.66 9.90
N ASN A 378 6.97 -3.47 10.05
CA ASN A 378 8.21 -3.14 9.36
C ASN A 378 9.34 -4.11 9.72
N MET A 379 9.59 -4.32 11.02
CA MET A 379 10.57 -5.28 11.52
C MET A 379 10.26 -6.72 11.04
N ALA A 380 9.01 -7.15 11.12
CA ALA A 380 8.54 -8.47 10.70
C ALA A 380 8.75 -8.76 9.22
N MET A 381 8.74 -7.72 8.38
CA MET A 381 8.89 -7.79 6.92
C MET A 381 10.33 -7.52 6.44
N GLY A 382 11.31 -7.56 7.36
CA GLY A 382 12.74 -7.39 7.07
C GLY A 382 13.21 -5.92 7.06
N GLY A 383 12.35 -4.97 7.37
CA GLY A 383 12.66 -3.55 7.40
C GLY A 383 13.56 -3.14 8.58
N GLU A 384 14.23 -2.00 8.42
CA GLU A 384 15.18 -1.48 9.40
C GLU A 384 14.49 -1.08 10.73
N PRO A 385 15.07 -1.42 11.90
CA PRO A 385 14.63 -0.88 13.18
C PRO A 385 14.69 0.66 13.19
N GLY A 386 13.65 1.31 13.72
CA GLY A 386 13.53 2.76 13.72
C GLY A 386 13.17 3.38 12.37
N ALA A 387 12.82 2.60 11.34
CA ALA A 387 12.41 3.16 10.04
C ALA A 387 11.03 3.85 10.04
N MET A 388 10.24 3.70 11.11
CA MET A 388 9.02 4.47 11.36
C MET A 388 9.35 5.66 12.25
N PHE A 389 8.96 6.86 11.83
CA PHE A 389 9.20 8.14 12.51
C PHE A 389 7.88 8.73 13.02
N ALA A 390 7.89 9.32 14.20
CA ALA A 390 6.74 10.02 14.77
C ALA A 390 7.17 11.15 15.72
N SER A 391 6.31 12.14 15.94
CA SER A 391 6.57 13.17 16.95
C SER A 391 6.72 12.51 18.34
N SER A 392 7.73 12.94 19.09
CA SER A 392 7.93 12.59 20.49
C SER A 392 6.74 13.00 21.37
N THR A 393 5.90 13.95 20.92
CA THR A 393 4.63 14.28 21.56
C THR A 393 3.54 13.21 21.43
N VAL A 394 3.75 12.20 20.56
CA VAL A 394 2.85 11.06 20.38
C VAL A 394 3.46 9.80 20.99
N VAL A 395 4.73 9.49 20.66
CA VAL A 395 5.39 8.23 21.03
C VAL A 395 6.41 8.33 22.17
N GLY A 396 6.57 9.51 22.78
CA GLY A 396 7.56 9.75 23.83
C GLY A 396 9.00 9.53 23.33
N ASP A 397 9.74 8.67 24.03
CA ASP A 397 11.11 8.27 23.72
C ASP A 397 11.22 7.27 22.55
N GLY A 398 10.10 6.84 21.95
CA GLY A 398 10.09 5.85 20.88
C GLY A 398 10.23 4.40 21.36
N VAL A 399 10.15 4.16 22.67
CA VAL A 399 10.12 2.82 23.26
C VAL A 399 8.67 2.32 23.34
N PRO A 400 8.38 1.08 22.89
CA PRO A 400 7.03 0.53 22.97
C PRO A 400 6.52 0.45 24.42
N PRO A 401 5.24 0.74 24.68
CA PRO A 401 4.68 0.76 26.03
C PRO A 401 4.71 -0.63 26.70
N LYS A 402 4.97 -0.62 28.00
CA LYS A 402 5.12 -1.82 28.83
C LYS A 402 3.84 -2.68 28.81
N GLY A 403 4.00 -3.99 28.80
CA GLY A 403 2.89 -4.95 28.74
C GLY A 403 2.27 -5.16 27.34
N GLY A 404 2.75 -4.46 26.31
CA GLY A 404 2.27 -4.63 24.93
C GLY A 404 2.80 -5.88 24.20
N ASN A 405 3.68 -6.68 24.82
CA ASN A 405 4.32 -7.89 24.27
C ASN A 405 5.03 -7.68 22.91
N TYR A 406 5.56 -6.48 22.67
CA TYR A 406 6.38 -6.18 21.48
C TYR A 406 7.79 -6.79 21.60
N PRO A 407 8.44 -7.17 20.48
CA PRO A 407 9.78 -7.75 20.51
C PRO A 407 10.83 -6.78 21.05
N GLU A 408 11.87 -7.34 21.66
CA GLU A 408 13.02 -6.57 22.14
C GLU A 408 13.72 -5.87 20.97
N GLY A 409 14.25 -4.66 21.21
CA GLY A 409 14.86 -3.83 20.16
C GLY A 409 13.88 -3.13 19.21
N MET A 410 12.58 -3.44 19.23
CA MET A 410 11.59 -2.69 18.44
C MET A 410 11.52 -1.23 18.90
N ARG A 411 11.61 -0.28 17.96
CA ARG A 411 11.59 1.17 18.22
C ARG A 411 10.90 1.94 17.10
N VAL A 412 10.30 3.06 17.48
CA VAL A 412 9.93 4.17 16.58
C VAL A 412 10.98 5.25 16.74
N THR A 413 11.42 5.89 15.67
CA THR A 413 12.32 7.04 15.76
C THR A 413 11.52 8.29 16.12
N SER A 414 11.56 8.67 17.39
CA SER A 414 10.92 9.90 17.86
C SER A 414 11.72 11.15 17.46
N PHE A 415 11.04 12.29 17.28
CA PHE A 415 11.64 13.60 17.10
C PHE A 415 10.82 14.70 17.79
N ALA A 416 11.46 15.73 18.34
CA ALA A 416 10.81 16.87 18.98
C ALA A 416 10.46 17.98 17.99
N ASP A 417 11.29 18.18 16.96
CA ASP A 417 11.08 19.18 15.92
C ASP A 417 11.59 18.72 14.54
N THR A 418 11.43 19.57 13.53
CA THR A 418 11.80 19.26 12.14
C THR A 418 13.29 19.39 11.83
N ASN A 419 14.11 19.98 12.70
CA ASN A 419 15.57 19.94 12.58
C ASN A 419 16.11 18.62 13.12
N GLU A 420 15.58 18.14 14.24
CA GLU A 420 15.89 16.81 14.76
C GLU A 420 15.42 15.72 13.79
N LEU A 421 14.20 15.83 13.25
CA LEU A 421 13.70 14.96 12.17
C LEU A 421 14.66 14.96 10.98
N ARG A 422 15.06 16.13 10.46
CA ARG A 422 16.00 16.20 9.32
C ARG A 422 17.31 15.49 9.62
N THR A 423 17.86 15.66 10.81
CA THR A 423 19.13 15.04 11.23
C THR A 423 18.98 13.51 11.25
N LYS A 424 18.03 12.99 12.04
CA LYS A 424 17.77 11.55 12.18
C LYS A 424 17.38 10.88 10.85
N LEU A 425 16.64 11.58 9.99
CA LEU A 425 16.21 11.10 8.69
C LEU A 425 17.37 11.08 7.67
N THR A 426 18.25 12.08 7.70
CA THR A 426 19.48 12.09 6.88
C THR A 426 20.43 10.97 7.28
N ASP A 427 20.61 10.73 8.59
CA ASP A 427 21.41 9.62 9.11
C ASP A 427 20.81 8.25 8.71
N PHE A 428 19.48 8.12 8.76
CA PHE A 428 18.77 6.93 8.25
C PHE A 428 19.05 6.71 6.77
N GLN A 429 18.78 7.70 5.92
CA GLN A 429 19.01 7.62 4.46
C GLN A 429 20.45 7.29 4.10
N ASN A 430 21.43 7.95 4.72
CA ASN A 430 22.86 7.70 4.46
C ASN A 430 23.25 6.24 4.80
N ARG A 431 22.68 5.70 5.89
CA ARG A 431 22.90 4.31 6.32
C ARG A 431 22.20 3.31 5.40
N THR A 432 20.92 3.49 5.11
CA THR A 432 20.05 2.46 4.52
C THR A 432 19.85 2.59 3.01
N GLY A 433 20.01 3.80 2.45
CA GLY A 433 19.62 4.13 1.07
C GLY A 433 18.11 4.31 0.86
N GLN A 434 17.30 4.20 1.92
CA GLN A 434 15.83 4.15 1.86
C GLN A 434 15.20 5.46 2.34
N SER A 435 13.99 5.76 1.86
CA SER A 435 13.07 6.66 2.54
C SER A 435 12.68 6.08 3.90
N ALA A 436 12.33 6.94 4.86
CA ALA A 436 11.69 6.49 6.09
C ALA A 436 10.17 6.48 5.95
N GLN A 437 9.46 5.83 6.87
CA GLN A 437 8.02 5.99 7.03
C GLN A 437 7.76 7.03 8.13
N ILE A 438 6.73 7.88 7.99
CA ILE A 438 6.36 8.89 8.99
C ILE A 438 4.87 8.89 9.29
N LEU A 439 4.53 9.05 10.57
CA LEU A 439 3.15 9.29 11.02
C LEU A 439 2.79 10.76 10.86
N VAL A 440 1.71 11.05 10.14
CA VAL A 440 1.16 12.38 9.94
C VAL A 440 -0.35 12.39 10.13
N ASP A 441 -0.88 13.55 10.51
CA ASP A 441 -2.28 13.91 10.37
C ASP A 441 -2.41 14.62 8.99
N ALA A 442 -2.80 13.85 7.98
CA ALA A 442 -2.72 14.26 6.58
C ALA A 442 -3.61 15.45 6.13
N PRO A 443 -4.68 15.90 6.82
CA PRO A 443 -5.42 17.09 6.37
C PRO A 443 -4.60 18.37 6.48
N TYR A 444 -3.52 18.35 7.25
CA TYR A 444 -2.56 19.44 7.43
C TYR A 444 -1.47 19.49 6.35
N LEU A 445 -1.44 18.51 5.44
CA LEU A 445 -0.58 18.53 4.26
C LEU A 445 -1.27 19.24 3.08
N PRO A 446 -0.51 19.97 2.23
CA PRO A 446 -1.00 20.43 0.93
C PRO A 446 -1.59 19.26 0.14
N GLY A 447 -2.73 19.46 -0.52
CA GLY A 447 -3.39 18.38 -1.26
C GLY A 447 -4.01 17.26 -0.40
N GLY A 448 -3.99 17.36 0.93
CA GLY A 448 -4.56 16.39 1.90
C GLY A 448 -6.08 16.18 1.85
N GLY A 449 -6.71 16.45 0.71
CA GLY A 449 -8.12 16.26 0.39
C GLY A 449 -9.06 17.24 1.10
N GLN A 450 -10.17 17.58 0.46
CA GLN A 450 -11.27 18.23 1.17
C GLN A 450 -11.84 17.27 2.24
N SER A 451 -11.80 15.95 2.00
CA SER A 451 -12.46 14.89 2.78
C SER A 451 -11.84 14.49 4.14
N GLY A 452 -11.18 15.40 4.86
CA GLY A 452 -10.78 15.19 6.27
C GLY A 452 -10.01 13.89 6.57
N HIS A 453 -9.00 13.60 5.75
CA HIS A 453 -8.20 12.38 5.77
C HIS A 453 -7.21 12.36 6.96
N GLY A 454 -7.64 11.88 8.13
CA GLY A 454 -6.88 11.88 9.40
C GLY A 454 -5.49 11.22 9.43
N LEU A 455 -5.29 10.18 10.27
CA LEU A 455 -3.94 9.62 10.48
C LEU A 455 -3.47 8.76 9.30
N HIS A 456 -2.26 9.05 8.83
CA HIS A 456 -1.61 8.35 7.73
C HIS A 456 -0.16 7.99 8.04
N ALA A 457 0.29 6.89 7.45
CA ALA A 457 1.71 6.60 7.26
C ALA A 457 2.10 6.94 5.81
N MET A 458 3.19 7.68 5.65
CA MET A 458 3.71 8.16 4.37
C MET A 458 5.21 7.90 4.29
N ASN A 459 5.78 7.82 3.08
CA ASN A 459 7.23 7.81 2.94
C ASN A 459 7.79 9.24 2.96
N ILE A 460 8.86 9.46 3.72
CA ILE A 460 9.55 10.75 3.86
C ILE A 460 11.03 10.64 3.49
N THR A 461 11.55 11.69 2.87
CA THR A 461 12.96 11.84 2.51
C THR A 461 13.41 13.27 2.76
N ALA A 462 14.49 13.48 3.51
CA ALA A 462 15.19 14.76 3.61
C ALA A 462 15.92 15.06 2.29
N LEU A 463 15.72 16.27 1.76
CA LEU A 463 16.34 16.74 0.52
C LEU A 463 17.48 17.74 0.83
N GLU A 464 18.50 17.77 -0.03
CA GLU A 464 19.66 18.66 0.11
C GLU A 464 19.30 20.14 0.16
N ASN A 465 18.19 20.53 -0.47
CA ASN A 465 17.65 21.90 -0.45
C ASN A 465 16.92 22.27 0.87
N GLY A 466 16.98 21.42 1.90
CA GLY A 466 16.39 21.62 3.21
C GLY A 466 14.89 21.30 3.32
N LYS A 467 14.22 20.98 2.21
CA LYS A 467 12.83 20.50 2.18
C LYS A 467 12.74 19.00 2.50
N PHE A 468 11.52 18.52 2.67
CA PHE A 468 11.21 17.09 2.77
C PHE A 468 10.41 16.66 1.54
N LYS A 469 10.75 15.53 0.92
CA LYS A 469 9.84 14.85 0.01
C LYS A 469 8.86 14.03 0.84
N LEU A 470 7.57 14.16 0.56
CA LEU A 470 6.51 13.31 1.09
C LEU A 470 5.77 12.63 -0.06
N ASP A 471 5.64 11.31 0.03
CA ASP A 471 4.85 10.47 -0.89
C ASP A 471 3.63 9.94 -0.14
N ASN A 472 2.44 10.12 -0.73
CA ASN A 472 1.16 9.90 -0.10
C ASN A 472 0.57 8.51 -0.39
N ASN A 473 1.12 7.78 -1.37
CA ASN A 473 0.51 6.56 -1.92
C ASN A 473 -0.92 6.78 -2.50
N TRP A 474 -1.33 8.03 -2.79
CA TRP A 474 -2.72 8.35 -3.24
C TRP A 474 -2.81 8.64 -4.74
N ALA A 475 -1.73 9.17 -5.36
CA ALA A 475 -1.39 9.16 -6.78
C ALA A 475 -0.19 10.09 -6.99
N SER A 476 0.59 9.84 -8.05
CA SER A 476 1.66 10.78 -8.48
C SER A 476 1.20 12.24 -8.74
N ASN A 477 -0.09 12.47 -9.02
CA ASN A 477 -0.68 13.82 -9.17
C ASN A 477 -1.21 14.43 -7.86
N PHE A 478 -1.32 13.64 -6.79
CA PHE A 478 -1.79 14.06 -5.46
C PHE A 478 -0.69 13.97 -4.38
N ASP A 479 0.48 13.44 -4.73
CA ASP A 479 1.64 13.46 -3.86
C ASP A 479 2.11 14.88 -3.60
N VAL A 480 2.41 15.14 -2.33
CA VAL A 480 2.73 16.47 -1.82
C VAL A 480 4.09 16.97 -2.31
N GLY A 481 4.90 16.07 -2.88
CA GLY A 481 6.20 16.40 -3.46
C GLY A 481 7.15 16.97 -2.41
N ALA A 482 7.82 18.07 -2.73
CA ALA A 482 8.79 18.72 -1.84
C ALA A 482 8.13 19.81 -0.97
N VAL A 483 7.90 19.49 0.31
CA VAL A 483 7.30 20.38 1.32
C VAL A 483 8.32 21.06 2.23
N ASP A 484 7.95 22.24 2.72
CA ASP A 484 8.74 22.97 3.72
C ASP A 484 8.58 22.40 5.13
N ALA A 485 9.60 22.60 5.97
CA ALA A 485 9.63 22.08 7.34
C ALA A 485 8.42 22.53 8.19
N ALA A 486 7.87 23.73 7.95
CA ALA A 486 6.67 24.21 8.64
C ALA A 486 5.41 23.36 8.36
N VAL A 487 5.29 22.82 7.13
CA VAL A 487 4.20 21.91 6.75
C VAL A 487 4.33 20.58 7.50
N VAL A 488 5.53 20.00 7.51
CA VAL A 488 5.81 18.73 8.22
C VAL A 488 5.60 18.90 9.73
N ALA A 489 6.02 20.02 10.32
CA ALA A 489 5.77 20.33 11.72
C ALA A 489 4.25 20.38 12.02
N LYS A 490 3.46 21.05 11.18
CA LYS A 490 2.00 21.12 11.33
C LYS A 490 1.34 19.76 11.16
N ALA A 491 1.79 18.92 10.22
CA ALA A 491 1.20 17.60 10.01
C ALA A 491 1.61 16.55 11.05
N THR A 492 2.76 16.71 11.71
CA THR A 492 3.25 15.75 12.72
C THR A 492 2.90 16.16 14.16
N ASN A 493 2.63 17.45 14.40
CA ASN A 493 2.22 17.99 15.68
C ASN A 493 1.39 19.29 15.51
N PRO A 494 0.13 19.21 15.00
CA PRO A 494 -0.66 20.37 14.58
C PRO A 494 -0.96 21.40 15.67
N TYR A 495 -0.91 20.99 16.94
CA TYR A 495 -1.26 21.83 18.09
C TYR A 495 -0.07 22.14 19.02
N GLY A 496 1.13 21.61 18.73
CA GLY A 496 2.33 21.81 19.57
C GLY A 496 2.26 21.14 20.95
N THR A 497 1.28 20.27 21.20
CA THR A 497 0.96 19.72 22.51
C THR A 497 1.71 18.41 22.80
N THR A 498 2.35 18.29 23.96
CA THR A 498 2.81 17.00 24.52
C THR A 498 1.65 16.13 25.00
N VAL A 499 1.39 15.01 24.34
CA VAL A 499 0.48 13.96 24.83
C VAL A 499 1.34 12.90 25.58
N PRO A 500 1.05 12.57 26.85
CA PRO A 500 1.78 11.52 27.56
C PRO A 500 1.50 10.13 26.96
N SER A 501 2.56 9.39 26.62
CA SER A 501 2.52 8.07 25.97
C SER A 501 2.20 6.89 26.91
N ASP A 502 1.96 7.15 28.19
CA ASP A 502 1.79 6.15 29.26
C ASP A 502 0.34 5.92 29.69
N ARG A 503 -0.63 6.52 28.99
CA ARG A 503 -2.04 6.52 29.42
C ARG A 503 -2.79 5.23 29.07
N PRO A 504 -3.43 4.57 30.05
CA PRO A 504 -4.37 3.49 29.78
C PRO A 504 -5.58 4.00 28.97
N ARG A 505 -6.06 3.17 28.04
CA ARG A 505 -7.31 3.42 27.30
C ARG A 505 -8.50 3.44 28.29
N PRO A 506 -9.45 4.37 28.17
CA PRO A 506 -10.83 4.10 28.58
C PRO A 506 -11.34 2.89 27.79
N THR A 507 -12.11 1.99 28.41
CA THR A 507 -12.71 0.87 27.68
C THR A 507 -13.78 1.33 26.69
N ASP A 508 -14.43 2.46 26.98
CA ASP A 508 -15.36 3.19 26.13
C ASP A 508 -15.21 4.70 26.37
N GLY A 509 -15.35 5.53 25.33
CA GLY A 509 -15.37 7.00 25.48
C GLY A 509 -14.01 7.72 25.30
N PRO A 510 -14.02 9.07 25.23
CA PRO A 510 -13.01 9.84 24.51
C PRO A 510 -11.67 10.05 25.23
N VAL A 511 -10.72 10.58 24.45
CA VAL A 511 -9.33 10.94 24.82
C VAL A 511 -9.32 12.11 25.82
N ASP A 512 -8.12 12.58 26.24
CA ASP A 512 -7.86 13.65 27.24
C ASP A 512 -9.04 14.64 27.41
N PRO A 513 -9.60 14.80 28.63
CA PRO A 513 -10.76 15.68 28.85
C PRO A 513 -10.50 17.17 28.55
N ARG A 514 -9.27 17.58 28.21
CA ARG A 514 -8.95 18.90 27.66
C ARG A 514 -8.87 18.94 26.13
N HIS A 515 -8.55 17.83 25.47
CA HIS A 515 -8.43 17.70 24.01
C HIS A 515 -8.83 16.27 23.55
N PRO A 516 -10.13 15.94 23.49
CA PRO A 516 -10.64 14.58 23.24
C PRO A 516 -10.42 14.05 21.82
N ASP A 517 -9.96 14.90 20.89
CA ASP A 517 -9.83 14.59 19.47
C ASP A 517 -8.38 14.34 19.01
N LEU A 518 -7.40 14.36 19.93
CA LEU A 518 -5.99 14.21 19.56
C LEU A 518 -5.57 12.75 19.30
N PRO A 519 -4.78 12.50 18.24
CA PRO A 519 -4.01 11.28 18.07
C PRO A 519 -3.19 10.88 19.32
N THR A 520 -3.23 9.59 19.62
CA THR A 520 -2.35 8.91 20.58
C THR A 520 -1.50 7.90 19.83
N ASP A 521 -0.48 7.34 20.49
CA ASP A 521 0.27 6.19 20.00
C ASP A 521 -0.59 4.92 19.77
N ARG A 522 -1.84 4.91 20.28
CA ARG A 522 -2.83 3.85 20.11
C ARG A 522 -3.97 4.21 19.16
N THR A 523 -3.91 5.36 18.51
CA THR A 523 -4.91 5.72 17.49
C THR A 523 -4.62 4.93 16.22
N GLU A 524 -5.67 4.32 15.68
CA GLU A 524 -5.62 3.56 14.42
C GLU A 524 -5.24 4.50 13.27
N ILE A 525 -4.20 4.13 12.53
CA ILE A 525 -3.77 4.84 11.31
C ILE A 525 -4.72 4.45 10.20
N LYS A 526 -5.66 5.34 9.89
CA LYS A 526 -6.58 5.21 8.77
C LYS A 526 -7.03 6.59 8.26
N PRO A 527 -7.36 6.70 6.96
CA PRO A 527 -8.12 7.83 6.44
C PRO A 527 -9.33 8.15 7.31
N GLY A 528 -9.38 9.39 7.79
CA GLY A 528 -10.57 9.95 8.43
C GLY A 528 -11.67 10.23 7.41
N SER A 529 -12.93 10.22 7.86
CA SER A 529 -14.10 10.66 7.08
C SER A 529 -14.59 12.04 7.54
N GLY A 530 -13.68 12.87 8.04
CA GLY A 530 -14.00 14.07 8.79
C GLY A 530 -14.26 15.31 7.93
N ARG A 531 -14.49 16.44 8.62
CA ARG A 531 -14.21 17.76 8.07
C ARG A 531 -12.69 17.97 8.04
N ASN A 532 -12.14 18.54 6.98
CA ASN A 532 -10.72 18.89 7.02
C ASN A 532 -10.55 20.12 7.96
N PRO A 533 -9.67 20.10 8.98
CA PRO A 533 -9.44 21.22 9.89
C PRO A 533 -8.96 22.52 9.22
N ASN A 534 -8.54 22.47 7.95
CA ASN A 534 -8.16 23.63 7.13
C ASN A 534 -9.27 24.06 6.14
N GLU A 535 -10.44 23.41 6.17
CA GLU A 535 -11.60 23.65 5.29
C GLU A 535 -12.58 24.66 5.94
N SER A 536 -13.00 25.69 5.20
CA SER A 536 -14.01 26.65 5.68
C SER A 536 -15.39 26.01 5.83
N ASP A 537 -16.30 26.66 6.57
CA ASP A 537 -17.68 26.17 6.71
C ASP A 537 -18.37 26.01 5.34
N ASP A 538 -18.14 26.95 4.43
CA ASP A 538 -18.70 26.95 3.09
C ASP A 538 -18.13 25.82 2.21
N GLN A 539 -16.81 25.57 2.28
CA GLN A 539 -16.17 24.47 1.55
C GLN A 539 -16.68 23.11 2.03
N TRP A 540 -16.79 22.93 3.36
CA TRP A 540 -17.37 21.73 3.98
C TRP A 540 -18.84 21.52 3.56
N ASN A 541 -19.63 22.59 3.57
CA ASN A 541 -21.04 22.54 3.16
C ASN A 541 -21.20 22.24 1.66
N GLN A 542 -20.34 22.79 0.80
CA GLN A 542 -20.30 22.47 -0.63
C GLN A 542 -19.94 20.99 -0.84
N ARG A 543 -18.90 20.48 -0.18
CA ARG A 543 -18.53 19.06 -0.25
C ARG A 543 -19.65 18.13 0.22
N LEU A 544 -20.37 18.48 1.29
CA LEU A 544 -21.54 17.71 1.74
C LEU A 544 -22.68 17.69 0.71
N GLN A 545 -22.81 18.72 -0.13
CA GLN A 545 -23.76 18.71 -1.26
C GLN A 545 -23.24 17.86 -2.42
N GLU A 546 -21.97 17.97 -2.78
CA GLU A 546 -21.34 17.19 -3.85
C GLU A 546 -21.33 15.68 -3.53
N GLN A 547 -21.03 15.30 -2.28
CA GLN A 547 -21.11 13.89 -1.82
C GLN A 547 -22.53 13.34 -1.92
N LYS A 548 -23.56 14.11 -1.53
CA LYS A 548 -24.97 13.70 -1.71
C LYS A 548 -25.32 13.51 -3.19
N LEU A 549 -24.87 14.43 -4.04
CA LEU A 549 -25.11 14.35 -5.49
C LEU A 549 -24.43 13.11 -6.11
N GLN A 550 -23.19 12.79 -5.69
CA GLN A 550 -22.49 11.58 -6.11
C GLN A 550 -23.17 10.30 -5.59
N GLU A 551 -23.62 10.27 -4.34
CA GLU A 551 -24.41 9.14 -3.81
C GLU A 551 -25.72 8.94 -4.58
N GLU A 552 -26.43 10.02 -4.91
CA GLU A 552 -27.66 9.96 -5.71
C GLU A 552 -27.37 9.45 -7.13
N GLN A 553 -26.30 9.93 -7.78
CA GLN A 553 -25.85 9.43 -9.08
C GLN A 553 -25.49 7.94 -9.03
N LYS A 554 -24.71 7.51 -8.04
CA LYS A 554 -24.33 6.10 -7.87
C LYS A 554 -25.55 5.19 -7.63
N LYS A 555 -26.50 5.62 -6.79
CA LYS A 555 -27.78 4.92 -6.59
C LYS A 555 -28.57 4.83 -7.89
N LEU A 556 -28.55 5.86 -8.72
CA LEU A 556 -29.21 5.87 -10.04
C LEU A 556 -28.53 4.91 -11.03
N GLU A 557 -27.20 4.81 -11.03
CA GLU A 557 -26.44 3.85 -11.85
C GLU A 557 -26.64 2.40 -11.40
N GLU A 558 -26.64 2.14 -10.08
CA GLU A 558 -26.94 0.81 -9.54
C GLU A 558 -28.38 0.37 -9.86
N GLN A 559 -29.35 1.29 -9.81
CA GLN A 559 -30.72 1.05 -10.26
C GLN A 559 -30.78 0.70 -11.75
N LYS A 560 -30.17 1.51 -12.62
CA LYS A 560 -30.10 1.24 -14.06
C LYS A 560 -29.46 -0.11 -14.37
N LYS A 561 -28.32 -0.42 -13.75
CA LYS A 561 -27.64 -1.72 -13.94
C LYS A 561 -28.53 -2.88 -13.52
N THR A 562 -29.28 -2.73 -12.43
CA THR A 562 -30.25 -3.75 -11.96
C THR A 562 -31.44 -3.91 -12.93
N GLU A 563 -31.89 -2.84 -13.58
CA GLU A 563 -32.92 -2.90 -14.62
C GLU A 563 -32.38 -3.51 -15.92
N ASP A 564 -31.17 -3.15 -16.35
CA ASP A 564 -30.51 -3.72 -17.54
C ASP A 564 -30.26 -5.23 -17.38
N GLU A 565 -29.84 -5.69 -16.19
CA GLU A 565 -29.69 -7.11 -15.89
C GLU A 565 -31.03 -7.85 -15.98
N LYS A 566 -32.12 -7.29 -15.41
CA LYS A 566 -33.47 -7.85 -15.55
C LYS A 566 -33.96 -7.89 -17.00
N GLN A 567 -33.70 -6.85 -17.79
CA GLN A 567 -34.06 -6.81 -19.21
C GLN A 567 -33.28 -7.85 -20.02
N ARG A 568 -31.98 -7.99 -19.76
CA ARG A 568 -31.13 -9.00 -20.42
C ARG A 568 -31.58 -10.42 -20.09
N ASP A 569 -31.90 -10.70 -18.83
CA ASP A 569 -32.35 -12.02 -18.41
C ASP A 569 -33.76 -12.35 -18.97
N ALA A 570 -34.65 -11.36 -19.05
CA ALA A 570 -35.94 -11.50 -19.72
C ALA A 570 -35.77 -11.77 -21.24
N LEU A 571 -34.88 -11.03 -21.92
CA LEU A 571 -34.57 -11.23 -23.34
C LEU A 571 -33.94 -12.61 -23.60
N LYS A 572 -33.04 -13.07 -22.71
CA LYS A 572 -32.45 -14.40 -22.77
C LYS A 572 -33.54 -15.48 -22.67
N LYS A 573 -34.43 -15.38 -21.68
CA LYS A 573 -35.55 -16.31 -21.51
C LYS A 573 -36.48 -16.32 -22.72
N GLN A 574 -36.81 -15.15 -23.27
CA GLN A 574 -37.63 -15.04 -24.50
C GLN A 574 -36.94 -15.67 -25.72
N THR A 575 -35.61 -15.58 -25.79
CA THR A 575 -34.81 -16.23 -26.85
C THR A 575 -34.82 -17.75 -26.69
N GLU A 576 -34.60 -18.26 -25.48
CA GLU A 576 -34.68 -19.70 -25.17
C GLU A 576 -36.08 -20.28 -25.47
N GLU A 577 -37.16 -19.57 -25.13
CA GLU A 577 -38.55 -19.96 -25.46
C GLU A 577 -38.81 -19.95 -26.98
N ARG A 578 -38.29 -18.94 -27.70
CA ARG A 578 -38.39 -18.85 -29.16
C ARG A 578 -37.64 -20.00 -29.85
N ASP A 579 -36.42 -20.31 -29.40
CA ASP A 579 -35.59 -21.34 -30.01
C ASP A 579 -36.19 -22.74 -29.78
N LYS A 580 -36.76 -23.00 -28.60
CA LYS A 580 -37.61 -24.19 -28.34
C LYS A 580 -38.81 -24.26 -29.29
N ALA A 581 -39.53 -23.15 -29.48
CA ALA A 581 -40.69 -23.13 -30.39
C ALA A 581 -40.29 -23.39 -31.86
N VAL A 582 -39.14 -22.86 -32.32
CA VAL A 582 -38.59 -23.12 -33.66
C VAL A 582 -38.16 -24.58 -33.80
N ALA A 583 -37.48 -25.15 -32.80
CA ALA A 583 -37.08 -26.55 -32.80
C ALA A 583 -38.28 -27.50 -32.85
N HIS A 584 -39.30 -27.26 -32.02
CA HIS A 584 -40.55 -28.03 -32.03
C HIS A 584 -41.32 -27.88 -33.36
N ALA A 585 -41.38 -26.69 -33.95
CA ALA A 585 -42.02 -26.49 -35.25
C ALA A 585 -41.29 -27.24 -36.39
N ALA A 586 -39.95 -27.25 -36.40
CA ALA A 586 -39.15 -28.01 -37.35
C ALA A 586 -39.32 -29.52 -37.17
N TRP A 587 -39.35 -30.00 -35.91
CA TRP A 587 -39.65 -31.40 -35.57
C TRP A 587 -41.04 -31.81 -36.06
N ALA A 588 -42.07 -30.99 -35.81
CA ALA A 588 -43.44 -31.26 -36.25
C ALA A 588 -43.57 -31.31 -37.78
N GLN A 589 -42.85 -30.44 -38.51
CA GLN A 589 -42.80 -30.49 -39.98
C GLN A 589 -42.13 -31.79 -40.48
N LYS A 590 -41.01 -32.21 -39.90
CA LYS A 590 -40.36 -33.49 -40.24
C LYS A 590 -41.30 -34.68 -39.99
N MET A 591 -41.98 -34.71 -38.85
CA MET A 591 -42.93 -35.76 -38.48
C MET A 591 -44.10 -35.83 -39.46
N GLN A 592 -44.69 -34.69 -39.82
CA GLN A 592 -45.74 -34.62 -40.85
C GLN A 592 -45.25 -35.08 -42.22
N ALA A 593 -44.04 -34.71 -42.63
CA ALA A 593 -43.45 -35.14 -43.90
C ALA A 593 -43.17 -36.66 -43.94
N ALA A 594 -42.67 -37.24 -42.84
CA ALA A 594 -42.49 -38.69 -42.72
C ALA A 594 -43.83 -39.44 -42.82
N LYS A 595 -44.85 -38.96 -42.10
CA LYS A 595 -46.22 -39.50 -42.15
C LYS A 595 -46.83 -39.42 -43.55
N ALA A 596 -46.64 -38.32 -44.26
CA ALA A 596 -47.10 -38.16 -45.65
C ALA A 596 -46.38 -39.10 -46.64
N GLN A 597 -45.15 -39.52 -46.33
CA GLN A 597 -44.40 -40.51 -47.11
C GLN A 597 -44.65 -41.97 -46.68
N GLY A 598 -45.57 -42.22 -45.72
CA GLY A 598 -45.83 -43.57 -45.19
C GLY A 598 -44.64 -44.17 -44.42
N LYS A 599 -43.74 -43.34 -43.91
CA LYS A 599 -42.55 -43.75 -43.13
C LYS A 599 -42.77 -43.53 -41.64
N GLU A 600 -42.26 -44.45 -40.86
CA GLU A 600 -42.26 -44.37 -39.40
C GLU A 600 -41.17 -43.40 -38.93
N PHE A 601 -41.49 -42.55 -37.93
CA PHE A 601 -40.67 -41.42 -37.52
C PHE A 601 -40.13 -41.63 -36.11
N TYR A 602 -38.82 -41.47 -35.94
CA TYR A 602 -38.06 -41.94 -34.76
C TYR A 602 -37.23 -40.85 -34.05
N GLU A 603 -37.27 -39.58 -34.49
CA GLU A 603 -36.61 -38.50 -33.73
C GLU A 603 -37.47 -38.12 -32.50
N PRO A 604 -36.92 -38.11 -31.27
CA PRO A 604 -37.67 -37.70 -30.08
C PRO A 604 -38.02 -36.21 -30.13
N GLU A 605 -39.11 -35.84 -29.47
CA GLU A 605 -39.57 -34.44 -29.35
C GLU A 605 -38.55 -33.61 -28.53
N PRO A 606 -38.12 -32.44 -29.02
CA PRO A 606 -37.18 -31.58 -28.27
C PRO A 606 -37.87 -30.94 -27.04
N GLN A 607 -37.18 -30.99 -25.89
CA GLN A 607 -37.67 -30.46 -24.60
C GLN A 607 -37.31 -29.00 -24.34
#